data_AF-A0A1L8P8T9-F1
#
_entry.id   AF-A0A1L8P8T9-F1
#
_cell.length_a   1.000
_cell.length_b   1.000
_cell.length_c   1.000
_cell.angle_alpha   90.00
_cell.angle_beta   90.00
_cell.angle_gamma   90.00
#
_symmetry.space_group_name_H-M   'P 1'
#
loop_
_entity.id
_entity.type
_entity.pdbx_description
1 polymer ?
#
loop_
_entity_poly.entity_id
_entity_poly.type
_entity_poly.pdbx_seq_one_letter_code
_entity_poly.pdbx_strand_id
1 'polypeptide(L)' 'MEFIQRSIELNGPILMFEVLFLIGGIILIAAGYKIKEKSKSSGVVSIVVGSIIVLLSIYVMFSTLIFRLNS' A
#
# COMPACT_ATOMS: atom_id res chain seq x y z
N MET A 1 8.67 22.85 16.72
CA MET A 1 9.53 22.06 15.80
C MET A 1 9.83 20.67 16.36
N GLU A 2 10.11 20.50 17.65
CA GLU A 2 10.42 19.16 18.21
C GLU A 2 9.31 18.11 18.09
N PHE A 3 8.03 18.49 18.28
CA PHE A 3 6.91 17.52 18.21
C PHE A 3 6.69 16.93 16.81
N ILE A 4 6.68 17.79 15.78
CA ILE A 4 6.51 17.37 14.38
C ILE A 4 7.70 16.49 13.95
N GLN A 5 8.92 16.88 14.34
CA GLN A 5 10.12 16.14 14.00
C GLN A 5 10.15 14.75 14.65
N ARG A 6 9.76 14.66 15.92
CA ARG A 6 9.64 13.38 16.65
C ARG A 6 8.53 12.48 16.11
N SER A 7 7.40 13.07 15.67
CA SER A 7 6.31 12.33 15.04
C SER A 7 6.72 11.78 13.66
N ILE A 8 7.48 12.55 12.87
CA ILE A 8 8.06 12.10 11.61
C ILE A 8 9.10 10.99 11.83
N GLU A 9 9.97 11.09 12.84
CA GLU A 9 10.97 10.05 13.14
C GLU A 9 10.31 8.73 13.57
N LEU A 10 9.20 8.79 14.31
CA LEU A 10 8.49 7.60 14.78
C LEU A 10 7.63 6.96 13.67
N ASN A 11 6.99 7.78 12.83
CA ASN A 11 6.04 7.32 11.81
C ASN A 11 6.67 7.14 10.43
N GLY A 12 7.85 7.72 10.17
CA GLY A 12 8.57 7.65 8.89
C GLY A 12 8.85 6.21 8.43
N PRO A 13 9.40 5.32 9.28
CA PRO A 13 9.62 3.93 8.92
C PRO A 13 8.32 3.21 8.55
N ILE A 14 7.22 3.53 9.25
CA ILE A 14 5.90 2.94 9.00
C ILE A 14 5.36 3.39 7.63
N LEU A 15 5.45 4.69 7.32
CA LEU A 15 5.10 5.21 6.00
C LEU A 15 5.93 4.56 4.87
N MET A 16 7.23 4.31 5.10
CA MET A 16 8.04 3.60 4.11
C MET A 16 7.53 2.19 3.84
N PHE A 17 7.16 1.44 4.88
CA PHE A 17 6.55 0.12 4.71
C PHE A 17 5.20 0.19 4.00
N GLU A 18 4.35 1.17 4.34
CA GLU A 18 3.06 1.38 3.69
C GLU A 18 3.22 1.66 2.19
N VAL A 19 4.19 2.49 1.81
CA VAL A 19 4.51 2.78 0.39
C VAL A 19 5.01 1.52 -0.33
N LEU A 20 5.84 0.69 0.30
CA LEU A 20 6.30 -0.57 -0.30
C LEU A 20 5.13 -1.53 -0.54
N PHE A 21 4.19 -1.63 0.40
CA PHE A 21 2.97 -2.44 0.23
C PHE A 21 2.08 -1.92 -0.89
N LEU A 22 1.94 -0.59 -1.01
CA LEU A 22 1.21 0.03 -2.11
C LEU A 22 1.83 -0.32 -3.48
N ILE A 23 3.15 -0.16 -3.61
CA ILE A 23 3.88 -0.51 -4.83
C ILE A 23 3.74 -2.01 -5.13
N GLY A 24 3.90 -2.87 -4.12
CA GLY A 24 3.72 -4.31 -4.25
C GLY A 24 2.32 -4.70 -4.74
N GLY A 25 1.28 -4.06 -4.20
CA GLY A 25 -0.10 -4.24 -4.65
C GLY A 25 -0.30 -3.86 -6.12
N ILE A 26 0.24 -2.72 -6.56
CA ILE A 26 0.17 -2.27 -7.96
C ILE A 26 0.91 -3.24 -8.89
N ILE A 27 2.11 -3.69 -8.49
CA ILE A 27 2.87 -4.68 -9.26
C ILE A 27 2.10 -5.99 -9.38
N LEU A 28 1.41 -6.43 -8.31
CA LEU A 28 0.61 -7.64 -8.32
C LEU A 28 -0.60 -7.53 -9.29
N ILE A 29 -1.23 -6.36 -9.35
CA ILE A 29 -2.29 -6.08 -10.33
C ILE A 29 -1.71 -6.17 -11.76
N ALA A 30 -0.60 -5.49 -12.03
CA ALA A 30 0.05 -5.50 -13.34
C ALA A 30 0.49 -6.92 -13.76
N ALA A 31 1.08 -7.67 -12.83
CA ALA A 31 1.42 -9.07 -13.03
C ALA A 31 0.17 -9.93 -13.27
N GLY A 32 -0.91 -9.68 -12.56
CA GLY A 32 -2.19 -10.35 -12.74
C GLY A 32 -2.77 -10.18 -14.15
N TYR A 33 -2.68 -8.97 -14.72
CA TYR A 33 -3.05 -8.74 -16.13
C TYR A 33 -2.19 -9.57 -17.09
N LYS A 34 -0.88 -9.67 -16.85
CA LYS A 34 0.03 -10.49 -17.67
C LYS A 34 -0.24 -12.00 -17.50
N ILE A 35 -0.58 -12.45 -16.29
CA ILE A 35 -0.91 -13.86 -15.99
C ILE A 35 -2.25 -14.24 -16.62
N LYS A 36 -3.20 -13.31 -16.71
CA LYS A 36 -4.55 -13.55 -17.27
C LYS A 36 -4.50 -14.08 -18.71
N GLU A 37 -3.45 -13.76 -19.47
CA GLU A 37 -3.22 -14.31 -20.81
C GLU A 37 -2.94 -15.82 -20.81
N LYS A 38 -2.31 -16.35 -19.76
CA LYS A 38 -1.98 -17.78 -19.61
C LYS A 38 -3.02 -18.53 -18.78
N SER A 39 -3.52 -17.92 -17.72
CA SER A 39 -4.50 -18.50 -16.79
C SER A 39 -5.48 -17.41 -16.34
N LYS A 40 -6.72 -17.49 -16.83
CA LYS A 40 -7.78 -16.53 -16.46
C LYS A 40 -8.05 -16.52 -14.96
N SER A 41 -8.15 -17.69 -14.33
CA SER A 41 -8.45 -17.80 -12.90
C SER A 41 -7.35 -17.18 -12.05
N SER A 42 -6.10 -17.60 -12.27
CA SER A 42 -4.95 -17.07 -11.51
C SER A 42 -4.76 -15.57 -11.74
N GLY A 43 -4.92 -15.08 -12.97
CA GLY A 43 -4.83 -13.66 -13.27
C GLY A 43 -5.89 -12.82 -12.57
N VAL A 44 -7.15 -13.29 -12.54
CA VAL A 44 -8.23 -12.61 -11.80
C VAL A 44 -7.95 -12.60 -10.30
N VAL A 45 -7.49 -13.70 -9.72
CA VAL A 45 -7.11 -13.75 -8.30
C VAL A 45 -6.00 -12.75 -7.99
N SER A 46 -4.94 -12.69 -8.79
CA SER A 46 -3.86 -11.72 -8.60
C SER A 46 -4.34 -10.27 -8.69
N ILE A 47 -5.22 -9.95 -9.65
CA ILE A 47 -5.81 -8.61 -9.78
C ILE A 47 -6.65 -8.28 -8.54
N VAL A 48 -7.53 -9.18 -8.11
CA VAL A 48 -8.42 -8.94 -6.95
C VAL A 48 -7.62 -8.77 -5.67
N VAL A 49 -6.67 -9.67 -5.40
CA VAL A 49 -5.80 -9.59 -4.22
C VAL A 49 -4.97 -8.31 -4.25
N GLY A 50 -4.39 -7.96 -5.41
CA GLY A 50 -3.65 -6.72 -5.59
C GLY A 50 -4.51 -5.48 -5.33
N SER A 51 -5.75 -5.44 -5.84
CA SER A 51 -6.69 -4.35 -5.59
C SER A 51 -7.04 -4.20 -4.10
N ILE A 52 -7.26 -5.31 -3.39
CA ILE A 52 -7.50 -5.28 -1.94
C ILE A 52 -6.28 -4.70 -1.21
N ILE A 53 -5.07 -5.15 -1.55
CA ILE A 53 -3.83 -4.64 -0.95
C ILE A 53 -3.68 -3.13 -1.19
N VAL A 54 -3.94 -2.65 -2.41
CA VAL A 54 -3.87 -1.22 -2.73
C VAL A 54 -4.87 -0.42 -1.92
N LEU A 55 -6.13 -0.84 -1.85
CA LEU A 55 -7.17 -0.14 -1.08
C LEU A 55 -6.84 -0.08 0.41
N LEU A 56 -6.38 -1.20 0.99
CA LEU A 56 -5.96 -1.24 2.39
C LEU A 56 -4.74 -0.35 2.63
N SER A 57 -3.74 -0.39 1.74
CA SER A 57 -2.53 0.43 1.88
C SER A 57 -2.86 1.92 1.83
N ILE A 58 -3.74 2.34 0.91
CA ILE A 58 -4.20 3.74 0.82
C ILE A 58 -4.94 4.15 2.10
N TYR A 59 -5.84 3.29 2.61
CA TYR A 59 -6.58 3.59 3.83
C TYR A 59 -5.65 3.75 5.04
N VAL A 60 -4.68 2.84 5.20
CA VAL A 60 -3.72 2.89 6.30
C VAL A 60 -2.83 4.14 6.16
N MET A 61 -2.29 4.43 4.96
CA MET A 61 -1.52 5.66 4.72
C MET A 61 -2.32 6.92 5.05
N PHE A 62 -3.58 6.98 4.63
CA PHE A 62 -4.45 8.11 4.94
C PHE A 62 -4.64 8.27 6.45
N SER A 63 -4.87 7.16 7.17
CA SER A 63 -4.96 7.16 8.63
C SER A 63 -3.65 7.62 9.29
N THR A 64 -2.50 7.18 8.79
CA THR A 64 -1.20 7.56 9.31
C THR A 64 -0.93 9.06 9.12
N LEU A 65 -1.29 9.62 7.96
CA LEU A 65 -1.18 11.04 7.67
C LEU A 65 -2.13 11.90 8.53
N ILE A 66 -3.40 11.50 8.65
CA ILE A 66 -4.44 12.30 9.32
C ILE A 66 -4.39 12.18 10.85
N PHE A 67 -4.12 11.00 11.40
CA PHE A 67 -4.23 10.78 12.85
C PHE A 67 -2.88 10.69 13.56
N ARG A 68 -1.82 10.22 12.87
CA ARG A 68 -0.51 9.97 13.48
C ARG A 68 0.46 11.12 13.31
N LEU A 69 0.46 11.75 12.13
CA LEU A 69 1.32 12.92 11.84
C LEU A 69 0.70 14.25 12.27
N ASN A 70 -0.62 14.31 12.46
CA ASN A 70 -1.35 15.50 12.89
C ASN A 70 -1.74 15.49 14.39
N SER A 71 -1.23 14.52 15.16
CA SER A 71 -1.33 14.46 16.63
C SER A 71 0.02 14.67 17.27
#